data_AF-A0A949IJE9-F1
#
_entry.id   AF-A0A949IJE9-F1
#
_cell.length_a   1.000
_cell.length_b   1.000
_cell.length_c   1.000
_cell.angle_alpha   90.00
_cell.angle_beta   90.00
_cell.angle_gamma   90.00
#
_symmetry.space_group_name_H-M   'P 1'
#
loop_
_entity.id
_entity.type
_entity.pdbx_description
1 polymer ?
#
loop_
_entity_poly.entity_id
_entity_poly.type
_entity_poly.pdbx_seq_one_letter_code
_entity_poly.pdbx_strand_id
1 'polypeptide(L)' 'MQTYTAPLRDMRFVLHELHPAKPLPGTEDFTPELLDTVLEEAGKF' A
#
# COMPACT_ATOMS: atom_id res chain seq x y z
N MET A 1 26.25 2.08 -2.80
CA MET A 1 25.01 1.36 -2.42
C MET A 1 23.93 1.81 -3.38
N GLN A 2 23.18 0.91 -4.01
CA GLN A 2 22.01 1.37 -4.76
C GLN A 2 20.97 1.83 -3.73
N THR A 3 20.70 3.13 -3.69
CA THR A 3 19.68 3.70 -2.80
C THR A 3 18.33 3.40 -3.42
N TYR A 4 17.54 2.57 -2.76
CA TYR A 4 16.14 2.36 -3.13
C TYR A 4 15.26 3.33 -2.34
N THR A 5 14.31 3.95 -3.00
CA THR A 5 13.28 4.76 -2.35
C THR A 5 11.94 4.25 -2.85
N ALA A 6 11.19 3.62 -1.95
CA ALA A 6 9.90 3.05 -2.29
C ALA A 6 8.93 4.18 -2.75
N PRO A 7 8.26 4.05 -3.91
CA PRO A 7 7.34 5.06 -4.42
C PRO A 7 5.98 4.96 -3.72
N LEU A 8 5.95 5.16 -2.40
CA LEU A 8 4.74 4.97 -1.57
C LEU A 8 3.55 5.80 -2.05
N ARG A 9 3.82 7.01 -2.57
CA ARG A 9 2.78 7.89 -3.13
C ARG A 9 2.06 7.22 -4.30
N ASP A 10 2.81 6.68 -5.25
CA ASP A 10 2.25 6.06 -6.45
C ASP A 10 1.55 4.73 -6.10
N MET A 11 2.07 3.97 -5.12
CA MET A 11 1.40 2.77 -4.62
C MET A 11 0.03 3.09 -4.01
N ARG A 12 -0.05 4.15 -3.18
CA ARG A 12 -1.33 4.61 -2.60
C ARG A 12 -2.30 5.12 -3.65
N PHE A 13 -1.81 5.86 -4.65
CA PHE A 13 -2.64 6.31 -5.76
C PHE A 13 -3.31 5.14 -6.47
N VAL A 14 -2.58 4.04 -6.70
CA VAL A 14 -3.17 2.84 -7.32
C VAL A 14 -4.23 2.22 -6.41
N LEU A 15 -3.93 2.02 -5.13
CA LEU A 15 -4.79 1.30 -4.19
C LEU A 15 -6.04 2.07 -3.76
N HIS A 16 -5.99 3.41 -3.76
CA HIS A 16 -7.07 4.25 -3.22
C HIS A 16 -7.81 5.06 -4.30
N GLU A 17 -7.14 5.41 -5.41
CA GLU A 17 -7.70 6.35 -6.41
C GLU A 17 -7.91 5.72 -7.78
N LEU A 18 -6.87 5.13 -8.39
CA LEU A 18 -6.94 4.60 -9.75
C LEU A 18 -7.73 3.29 -9.82
N HIS A 19 -7.44 2.37 -8.89
CA HIS A 19 -8.14 1.10 -8.77
C HIS A 19 -8.38 0.80 -7.28
N PRO A 20 -9.39 1.47 -6.68
CA PRO A 20 -9.70 1.30 -5.27
C PRO A 20 -9.81 -0.18 -4.94
N ALA A 21 -8.94 -0.67 -4.06
CA ALA A 21 -8.87 -2.07 -3.71
C ALA A 21 -10.23 -2.50 -3.15
N LYS A 22 -10.89 -3.43 -3.84
CA LYS A 22 -12.12 -4.03 -3.35
C LYS A 22 -11.78 -5.28 -2.55
N PRO A 23 -12.37 -5.47 -1.37
CA PRO A 23 -12.15 -6.69 -0.61
C PRO A 23 -12.59 -7.89 -1.46
N LEU A 24 -11.65 -8.81 -1.63
CA LEU A 24 -11.89 -10.15 -2.16
C LEU A 24 -12.25 -11.08 -1.01
N PRO A 25 -12.92 -12.22 -1.26
CA PRO A 25 -13.19 -13.21 -0.22
C PRO A 25 -11.90 -13.61 0.51
N GLY A 26 -11.89 -13.50 1.83
CA GLY A 26 -10.72 -13.78 2.68
C GLY A 26 -9.74 -12.60 2.87
N THR A 27 -10.09 -11.40 2.39
CA THR A 27 -9.30 -10.17 2.58
C THR A 27 -10.10 -9.08 3.29
N GLU A 28 -11.16 -9.46 4.02
CA GLU A 28 -12.08 -8.53 4.69
C GLU A 28 -11.36 -7.66 5.72
N ASP A 29 -10.29 -8.17 6.33
CA ASP A 29 -9.48 -7.47 7.33
C ASP A 29 -8.46 -6.50 6.72
N PHE A 30 -8.31 -6.46 5.39
CA PHE A 30 -7.34 -5.62 4.69
C PHE A 30 -7.92 -4.21 4.51
N THR A 31 -8.03 -3.50 5.62
CA THR A 31 -8.52 -2.11 5.63
C THR A 31 -7.52 -1.16 4.97
N PRO A 32 -7.98 -0.02 4.41
CA PRO A 32 -7.10 1.01 3.86
C PRO A 32 -5.99 1.46 4.82
N GLU A 33 -6.33 1.61 6.11
CA GLU A 33 -5.39 2.01 7.17
C GLU A 33 -4.30 0.96 7.43
N LEU A 34 -4.68 -0.33 7.41
CA LEU A 34 -3.72 -1.43 7.55
C LEU A 34 -2.76 -1.46 6.36
N LEU A 35 -3.29 -1.31 5.15
CA LEU A 35 -2.48 -1.26 3.92
C LEU A 35 -1.48 -0.09 3.96
N ASP A 36 -1.92 1.10 4.36
CA ASP A 36 -1.05 2.26 4.46
C ASP A 36 0.06 2.07 5.50
N THR A 37 -0.27 1.48 6.65
CA THR A 37 0.72 1.18 7.71
C THR A 37 1.79 0.21 7.20
N VAL A 38 1.39 -0.86 6.50
CA VAL A 38 2.32 -1.84 5.92
C VAL A 38 3.23 -1.20 4.88
N LEU A 39 2.68 -0.34 4.01
CA LEU A 39 3.47 0.37 3.00
C LEU A 39 4.52 1.29 3.62
N GLU A 40 4.18 1.99 4.71
CA GLU A 40 5.12 2.85 5.42
C GLU A 40 6.26 2.05 6.05
N GLU A 41 5.96 0.98 6.78
CA GLU A 41 6.99 0.14 7.40
C GLU A 41 7.89 -0.52 6.36
N ALA A 42 7.31 -1.01 5.26
CA ALA A 42 8.06 -1.63 4.17
C ALA A 42 8.97 -0.63 3.42
N GLY A 43 8.61 0.66 3.41
CA GLY A 43 9.37 1.71 2.73
C GLY A 43 10.53 2.30 3.55
N LYS A 44 10.70 1.91 4.82
CA LYS A 44 11.75 2.46 5.71
C LYS A 44 13.16 1.91 5.44
N PHE A 45 13.28 0.75 4.79
CA PHE A 45 14.53 -0.01 4.69
C PHE A 45 15.03 -0.13 3.25
#